data_AF-A0A3M1L9J2-F1
#
_entry.id   AF-A0A3M1L9J2-F1
#
_cell.length_a   1.000
_cell.length_b   1.000
_cell.length_c   1.000
_cell.angle_alpha   90.00
_cell.angle_beta   90.00
_cell.angle_gamma   90.00
#
_symmetry.space_group_name_H-M   'P 1'
#
loop_
_entity.id
_entity.type
_entity.pdbx_description
1 polymer ?
#
loop_
_entity_poly.entity_id
_entity_poly.type
_entity_poly.pdbx_seq_one_letter_code
_entity_poly.pdbx_strand_id
1 'polypeptide(L)'
;ELLAAAGFENAFGDRPRYPEVSLEELAAARPQVVLLPSEPFPFRERHAEEIRAVLPAAAVKLVDGELFSWYGSRLLYAAPYFRRLRTELLSEIA
;
A
#
# COMPACT_ATOMS: atom_id res chain seq x y z
N GLU A 1 -0.56 12.89 0.24
CA GLU A 1 0.81 13.46 0.15
C GLU A 1 1.89 12.44 -0.22
N LEU A 2 2.39 11.58 0.70
CA LEU A 2 3.57 10.74 0.41
C LEU A 2 3.38 9.74 -0.75
N LEU A 3 2.25 9.03 -0.78
CA LEU A 3 1.93 8.09 -1.87
C LEU A 3 1.86 8.80 -3.24
N ALA A 4 1.19 9.96 -3.29
CA ALA A 4 1.13 10.79 -4.48
C ALA A 4 2.52 11.26 -4.93
N ALA A 5 3.36 11.73 -4.00
CA ALA A 5 4.74 12.12 -4.29
C ALA A 5 5.62 10.95 -4.77
N ALA A 6 5.31 9.72 -4.34
CA ALA A 6 5.95 8.50 -4.83
C ALA A 6 5.40 8.01 -6.18
N GLY A 7 4.36 8.64 -6.71
CA GLY A 7 3.73 8.32 -7.99
C GLY A 7 2.61 7.28 -7.90
N PHE A 8 2.01 7.09 -6.72
CA PHE A 8 0.82 6.26 -6.52
C PHE A 8 -0.44 7.12 -6.47
N GLU A 9 -1.56 6.54 -6.90
CA GLU A 9 -2.89 7.12 -6.72
C GLU A 9 -3.61 6.38 -5.59
N ASN A 10 -4.21 7.13 -4.65
CA ASN A 10 -4.97 6.52 -3.56
C ASN A 10 -6.39 6.21 -4.04
N ALA A 11 -6.73 4.92 -4.09
CA ALA A 11 -8.04 4.43 -4.52
C ALA A 11 -9.24 4.98 -3.70
N PHE A 12 -8.98 5.50 -2.48
CA PHE A 12 -9.97 6.13 -1.62
C PHE A 12 -9.59 7.58 -1.27
N GLY A 13 -8.88 8.27 -2.17
CA GLY A 13 -8.37 9.62 -1.94
C GLY A 13 -9.44 10.71 -1.82
N ASP A 14 -10.67 10.43 -2.25
CA ASP A 14 -11.85 11.28 -2.15
C ASP A 14 -12.58 11.16 -0.80
N ARG A 15 -12.20 10.18 0.03
CA ARG A 15 -12.81 9.93 1.35
C ARG A 15 -12.11 10.70 2.48
N PRO A 16 -12.78 10.89 3.63
CA PRO A 16 -12.13 11.39 4.86
C PRO A 16 -10.94 10.53 5.29
N ARG A 17 -10.10 11.09 6.17
CA ARG A 17 -8.90 10.40 6.66
C ARG A 17 -9.23 9.11 7.42
N TYR A 18 -8.55 8.02 7.06
CA TYR A 18 -8.72 6.65 7.61
C TYR A 18 -10.17 6.14 7.54
N PRO A 19 -10.75 5.98 6.35
CA PRO A 19 -12.08 5.40 6.22
C PRO A 19 -12.05 3.92 6.61
N GLU A 20 -13.14 3.43 7.20
CA GLU A 20 -13.44 2.00 7.18
C GLU A 20 -13.83 1.62 5.74
N VAL A 21 -13.25 0.53 5.24
CA VAL A 21 -13.46 0.04 3.88
C VAL A 21 -13.78 -1.45 3.96
N SER A 22 -14.92 -1.87 3.40
CA SER A 22 -15.27 -3.28 3.32
C SER A 22 -14.49 -4.00 2.22
N LEU A 23 -14.45 -5.34 2.25
CA LEU A 23 -13.79 -6.13 1.20
C LEU A 23 -14.49 -5.96 -0.16
N GLU A 24 -15.81 -5.77 -0.16
CA GLU A 24 -16.61 -5.51 -1.36
C GLU A 24 -16.27 -4.13 -1.96
N GLU A 25 -16.15 -3.10 -1.12
CA GLU A 25 -15.72 -1.77 -1.57
C GLU A 25 -14.30 -1.80 -2.12
N LEU A 26 -13.40 -2.52 -1.46
CA LEU A 26 -12.02 -2.71 -1.90
C LEU A 26 -11.96 -3.41 -3.27
N ALA A 27 -12.77 -4.46 -3.47
CA ALA A 27 -12.90 -5.13 -4.77
C ALA A 27 -13.46 -4.20 -5.85
N ALA A 28 -14.49 -3.41 -5.53
CA ALA A 28 -15.12 -2.48 -6.46
C ALA A 28 -14.17 -1.35 -6.90
N ALA A 29 -13.28 -0.91 -6.01
CA ALA A 29 -12.26 0.09 -6.30
C ALA A 29 -11.18 -0.40 -7.29
N ARG A 30 -11.04 -1.73 -7.47
CA ARG A 30 -10.09 -2.38 -8.39
C ARG A 30 -8.66 -1.82 -8.31
N PRO A 31 -8.06 -1.77 -7.10
CA PRO A 31 -6.69 -1.30 -6.96
C PRO A 31 -5.72 -2.27 -7.66
N GLN A 32 -4.68 -1.71 -8.31
CA GLN A 32 -3.60 -2.52 -8.89
C GLN A 32 -2.63 -3.02 -7.82
N VAL A 33 -2.55 -2.30 -6.69
CA VAL A 33 -1.60 -2.56 -5.61
C VAL A 33 -2.29 -2.37 -4.27
N VAL A 34 -2.03 -3.28 -3.32
CA VAL A 34 -2.36 -3.11 -1.91
C VAL A 34 -1.07 -3.22 -1.09
N LEU A 35 -0.76 -2.17 -0.33
CA LEU A 35 0.42 -2.10 0.53
C LEU A 35 -0.02 -2.31 1.98
N LEU A 36 0.60 -3.29 2.64
CA LEU A 36 0.28 -3.72 4.00
C LEU A 36 1.50 -3.45 4.92
N PRO A 37 1.56 -2.30 5.61
CA PRO A 37 2.74 -1.91 6.38
C PRO A 37 2.93 -2.78 7.63
N SER A 38 4.17 -2.95 8.07
CA SER A 38 4.49 -3.62 9.33
C SER A 38 4.08 -2.82 10.59
N GLU A 39 3.83 -1.52 10.44
CA GLU A 39 3.52 -0.59 11.54
C GLU A 39 2.59 0.56 11.08
N PRO A 40 1.73 1.10 11.97
CA PRO A 40 1.61 0.79 13.40
C PRO A 40 0.87 -0.53 13.68
N PHE A 41 0.06 -1.01 12.73
CA PHE A 41 -0.54 -2.33 12.81
C PHE A 41 0.34 -3.35 12.09
N PRO A 42 0.72 -4.47 12.75
CA PRO A 42 1.60 -5.46 12.16
C PRO A 42 0.83 -6.37 11.20
N PHE A 43 0.66 -5.91 9.96
CA PHE A 43 0.19 -6.80 8.90
C PHE A 43 1.16 -7.98 8.71
N ARG A 44 0.61 -9.13 8.34
CA ARG A 44 1.29 -10.43 8.28
C ARG A 44 0.72 -11.20 7.10
N GLU A 45 1.37 -12.31 6.76
CA GLU A 45 1.02 -13.10 5.58
C GLU A 45 -0.46 -13.51 5.55
N ARG A 46 -1.04 -13.93 6.68
CA ARG A 46 -2.47 -14.25 6.79
C ARG A 46 -3.39 -13.12 6.30
N HIS A 47 -3.05 -11.86 6.59
CA HIS A 47 -3.86 -10.72 6.17
C HIS A 47 -3.66 -10.47 4.68
N ALA A 48 -2.45 -10.68 4.16
CA ALA A 48 -2.18 -10.60 2.73
C ALA A 48 -2.95 -11.68 1.96
N GLU A 49 -3.02 -12.91 2.46
CA GLU A 49 -3.80 -14.00 1.89
C GLU A 49 -5.30 -13.68 1.83
N GLU A 50 -5.86 -13.13 2.90
CA GLU A 50 -7.26 -12.67 2.93
C GLU A 50 -7.55 -11.62 1.84
N ILE A 51 -6.66 -10.64 1.66
CA ILE A 51 -6.81 -9.63 0.62
C ILE A 51 -6.63 -10.23 -0.79
N ARG A 52 -5.64 -11.12 -0.99
CA ARG A 52 -5.41 -11.78 -2.29
C ARG A 52 -6.59 -12.65 -2.71
N ALA A 53 -7.30 -13.26 -1.77
CA ALA A 53 -8.50 -14.04 -2.07
C ALA A 53 -9.62 -13.19 -2.70
N VAL A 54 -9.72 -11.92 -2.31
CA VAL A 54 -10.70 -10.95 -2.83
C VAL A 54 -10.16 -10.20 -4.06
N LEU A 55 -8.85 -9.97 -4.11
CA LEU A 55 -8.15 -9.23 -5.17
C LEU A 55 -7.07 -10.09 -5.84
N PRO A 56 -7.43 -11.15 -6.58
CA PRO A 56 -6.45 -12.08 -7.14
C PRO A 56 -5.54 -11.46 -8.22
N ALA A 57 -5.97 -10.34 -8.82
CA ALA A 57 -5.22 -9.62 -9.85
C ALA A 57 -4.38 -8.45 -9.29
N ALA A 58 -4.52 -8.11 -8.01
CA ALA A 58 -3.77 -7.01 -7.41
C ALA A 58 -2.44 -7.50 -6.82
N ALA A 59 -1.39 -6.69 -6.91
CA ALA A 59 -0.15 -6.93 -6.19
C ALA A 59 -0.33 -6.60 -4.70
N VAL A 60 -0.39 -7.61 -3.84
CA VAL A 60 -0.54 -7.45 -2.38
C VAL A 60 0.82 -7.66 -1.70
N LYS A 61 1.40 -6.58 -1.17
CA LYS A 61 2.74 -6.61 -0.54
C LYS A 61 2.72 -6.18 0.93
N LEU A 62 3.42 -6.96 1.75
CA LEU A 62 3.90 -6.49 3.04
C LEU A 62 5.05 -5.49 2.82
N VAL A 63 5.00 -4.34 3.49
CA VAL A 63 6.00 -3.26 3.36
C VAL A 63 6.51 -2.80 4.70
N ASP A 64 7.68 -2.15 4.71
CA ASP A 64 8.25 -1.56 5.91
C ASP A 64 7.43 -0.33 6.31
N GLY A 65 6.66 -0.44 7.39
CA GLY A 65 5.77 0.62 7.86
C GLY A 65 6.50 1.83 8.40
N GLU A 66 7.79 1.74 8.78
CA GLU A 66 8.48 2.87 9.39
C GLU A 66 8.57 4.05 8.42
N LEU A 67 8.79 3.77 7.14
CA LEU A 67 8.93 4.75 6.08
C LEU A 67 7.59 5.35 5.62
N PHE A 68 6.47 4.77 6.04
CA PHE A 68 5.11 5.26 5.76
C PHE A 68 4.54 6.07 6.92
N SER A 69 4.83 5.63 8.15
CA SER A 69 4.11 6.05 9.36
C SER A 69 4.93 6.94 10.29
N TRP A 70 6.27 6.90 10.25
CA TRP A 70 7.14 7.64 11.16
C TRP A 70 7.90 8.76 10.45
N TYR A 71 7.29 9.94 10.38
CA TYR A 71 7.92 11.14 9.83
C TYR A 71 9.07 11.64 10.74
N GLY A 72 10.18 12.08 10.13
CA GLY A 72 11.36 12.55 10.86
C GLY A 72 12.65 12.33 10.07
N SER A 73 13.76 12.06 10.75
CA SER A 73 15.07 11.76 10.12
C SER A 73 14.99 10.59 9.12
N ARG A 74 14.08 9.65 9.35
CA ARG A 74 13.81 8.51 8.46
C ARG A 74 13.28 8.88 7.08
N LEU A 75 12.71 10.08 6.92
CA LEU A 75 12.20 10.55 5.63
C LEU A 75 13.30 10.63 4.56
N LEU A 76 14.56 10.79 4.96
CA LEU A 76 15.73 10.72 4.08
C LEU A 76 15.81 9.39 3.31
N TYR A 77 15.27 8.30 3.87
CA TYR A 77 15.26 6.97 3.26
C TYR A 77 13.97 6.66 2.50
N ALA A 78 12.92 7.45 2.65
CA ALA A 78 11.62 7.19 2.03
C ALA A 78 11.71 7.27 0.51
N ALA A 79 12.30 8.33 -0.05
CA ALA A 79 12.39 8.51 -1.50
C ALA A 79 13.10 7.35 -2.25
N PRO A 80 14.32 6.90 -1.85
CA PRO A 80 14.96 5.75 -2.49
C PRO A 80 14.17 4.45 -2.28
N TYR A 81 13.54 4.27 -1.12
CA TYR A 81 12.68 3.12 -0.85
C TYR A 81 11.48 3.05 -1.80
N PHE A 82 10.71 4.14 -1.92
CA PHE A 82 9.54 4.18 -2.79
C PHE A 82 9.88 4.00 -4.27
N ARG A 83 11.05 4.49 -4.72
CA ARG A 83 11.54 4.23 -6.08
C ARG A 83 11.76 2.75 -6.32
N ARG A 84 12.44 2.06 -5.39
CA ARG A 84 12.66 0.62 -5.48
C ARG A 84 11.33 -0.14 -5.45
N LEU A 85 10.47 0.18 -4.49
CA LEU A 85 9.15 -0.45 -4.35
C LEU A 85 8.34 -0.32 -5.64
N ARG A 86 8.31 0.87 -6.25
CA ARG A 86 7.58 1.08 -7.51
C ARG A 86 8.14 0.27 -8.67
N THR A 87 9.47 0.16 -8.80
CA THR A 87 10.10 -0.68 -9.83
C THR A 87 9.72 -2.15 -9.65
N GLU A 88 9.74 -2.67 -8.43
CA GLU A 88 9.32 -4.04 -8.13
C GLU A 88 7.86 -4.27 -8.51
N LEU A 89 6.96 -3.37 -8.10
CA LEU A 89 5.53 -3.48 -8.39
C LEU A 89 5.22 -3.40 -9.90
N LEU A 90 5.91 -2.52 -10.63
CA LEU A 90 5.74 -2.44 -12.09
C LEU A 90 6.13 -3.74 -12.80
N SER A 91 7.09 -4.49 -12.27
CA SER A 91 7.46 -5.79 -12.83
C SER A 91 6.48 -6.92 -12.50
N GLU A 92 5.64 -6.74 -11.48
CA GLU A 92 4.62 -7.73 -11.06
C GLU A 92 3.27 -7.51 -11.76
N ILE A 93 2.99 -6.27 -12.20
CA ILE A 93 1.71 -5.87 -12.82
C ILE A 93 1.80 -5.86 -14.36
N ALA A 94 3.02 -5.79 -14.93
CA ALA A 94 3.27 -5.84 -16.37
C ALA A 94 3.20 -7.27 -16.92
#